data_AF-A0A9P3EMN0-F1
#
_entry.id   AF-A0A9P3EMN0-F1
#
_cell.length_a   1.000
_cell.length_b   1.000
_cell.length_c   1.000
_cell.angle_alpha   90.00
_cell.angle_beta   90.00
_cell.angle_gamma   90.00
#
_symmetry.space_group_name_H-M   'P 1'
#
loop_
_entity.id
_entity.type
_entity.pdbx_description
1 polymer ?
#
loop_
_entity_poly.entity_id
_entity_poly.type
_entity_poly.pdbx_seq_one_letter_code
_entity_poly.pdbx_strand_id
1 'polypeptide(L)'
;MNEMPKSYLPDAERKGLTQNGIYLAESMAADEAGDEETAWAWLRYAELPAHTLLSMKKRQGADFIKKMGLRTETAEAAYGKNWLEAY
;
A
#
# COMPACT_ATOMS: atom_id res chain seq x y z
N MET A 1 3.87 -12.66 -16.16
CA MET A 1 4.34 -12.70 -14.76
C MET A 1 4.47 -11.25 -14.34
N ASN A 2 3.74 -10.76 -13.34
CA ASN A 2 4.07 -9.43 -12.82
C ASN A 2 5.36 -9.58 -12.02
N GLU A 3 6.45 -9.03 -12.54
CA GLU A 3 7.72 -8.94 -11.84
C GLU A 3 7.51 -8.15 -10.54
N MET A 4 8.10 -8.61 -9.45
CA MET A 4 8.09 -7.89 -8.18
C MET A 4 8.73 -6.51 -8.39
N PRO A 5 8.27 -5.43 -7.71
CA PRO A 5 8.90 -4.13 -7.83
C PRO A 5 10.38 -4.19 -7.43
N LYS A 6 11.15 -3.18 -7.85
CA LYS A 6 12.57 -3.08 -7.48
C LYS A 6 12.71 -3.14 -5.94
N SER A 7 13.60 -4.01 -5.48
CA SER A 7 13.92 -4.15 -4.06
C SER A 7 14.85 -3.02 -3.62
N TYR A 8 14.50 -2.38 -2.52
CA TYR A 8 15.31 -1.40 -1.80
C TYR A 8 15.70 -1.89 -0.41
N LEU A 9 14.93 -2.80 0.20
CA LEU A 9 15.24 -3.33 1.53
C LEU A 9 16.32 -4.43 1.49
N PRO A 10 17.39 -4.33 2.30
CA PRO A 10 18.41 -5.38 2.41
C PRO A 10 17.85 -6.71 2.95
N ASP A 11 18.43 -7.83 2.52
CA ASP A 11 18.01 -9.17 2.97
C ASP A 11 18.07 -9.37 4.49
N ALA A 12 19.00 -8.68 5.16
CA ALA A 12 19.11 -8.73 6.62
C ALA A 12 17.89 -8.09 7.32
N GLU A 13 17.35 -7.01 6.76
CA GLU A 13 16.20 -6.28 7.32
C GLU A 13 14.87 -6.95 6.99
N ARG A 14 14.83 -7.74 5.91
CA ARG A 14 13.69 -8.62 5.59
C ARG A 14 13.48 -9.72 6.64
N LYS A 15 14.54 -10.16 7.31
CA LYS A 15 14.47 -11.27 8.28
C LYS A 15 13.66 -10.87 9.51
N GLY A 16 12.62 -11.64 9.80
CA GLY A 16 11.74 -11.43 10.95
C GLY A 16 10.52 -10.54 10.68
N LEU A 17 10.42 -9.95 9.49
CA LEU A 17 9.20 -9.27 9.04
C LEU A 17 8.19 -10.27 8.49
N THR A 18 6.91 -9.98 8.70
CA THR A 18 5.83 -10.66 7.97
C THR A 18 5.88 -10.24 6.50
N GLN A 19 5.23 -10.99 5.62
CA GLN A 19 5.15 -10.62 4.20
C GLN A 19 4.58 -9.20 4.00
N ASN A 20 3.54 -8.85 4.77
CA ASN A 20 3.00 -7.49 4.74
C ASN A 20 3.99 -6.45 5.27
N GLY A 21 4.73 -6.79 6.32
CA GLY A 21 5.80 -5.95 6.85
C GLY A 21 6.90 -5.69 5.82
N ILE A 22 7.27 -6.70 5.02
CA ILE A 22 8.22 -6.55 3.91
C ILE A 22 7.68 -5.56 2.88
N TYR A 23 6.43 -5.67 2.45
CA TYR A 23 5.86 -4.74 1.46
C TYR A 23 5.85 -3.29 1.96
N LEU A 24 5.53 -3.07 3.24
CA LEU A 24 5.56 -1.74 3.84
C LEU A 24 6.99 -1.21 3.97
N ALA A 25 7.93 -2.04 4.41
CA ALA A 25 9.33 -1.66 4.57
C ALA A 25 9.99 -1.35 3.22
N GLU A 26 9.69 -2.14 2.17
CA GLU A 26 10.12 -1.86 0.81
C GLU A 26 9.55 -0.56 0.25
N SER A 27 8.27 -0.29 0.52
CA SER A 27 7.65 0.98 0.13
C SER A 27 8.37 2.17 0.79
N MET A 28 8.69 2.08 2.08
CA MET A 28 9.40 3.15 2.78
C MET A 28 10.83 3.31 2.27
N ALA A 29 11.56 2.21 2.08
CA ALA A 29 12.93 2.26 1.58
C ALA A 29 13.03 2.85 0.16
N ALA A 30 12.04 2.55 -0.70
CA ALA A 30 11.94 3.16 -2.03
C ALA A 30 11.67 4.68 -1.96
N ASP A 31 10.76 5.11 -1.07
CA ASP A 31 10.46 6.52 -0.84
C ASP A 31 11.68 7.29 -0.31
N GLU A 32 12.41 6.71 0.65
CA GLU A 32 13.67 7.26 1.17
C GLU A 32 14.76 7.40 0.11
N ALA A 33 14.76 6.51 -0.89
CA ALA A 33 15.65 6.57 -2.05
C ALA A 33 15.17 7.57 -3.13
N GLY A 34 14.02 8.22 -2.94
CA GLY A 34 13.40 9.13 -3.91
C GLY A 34 12.69 8.43 -5.08
N ASP A 35 12.44 7.12 -4.97
CA ASP A 35 11.74 6.31 -5.97
C ASP A 35 10.27 6.13 -5.58
N GLU A 36 9.51 7.22 -5.75
CA GLU A 36 8.09 7.26 -5.40
C GLU A 36 7.27 6.23 -6.21
N GLU A 37 7.65 5.98 -7.47
CA GLU A 37 6.98 4.97 -8.31
C GLU A 37 7.09 3.57 -7.70
N THR A 38 8.30 3.17 -7.29
CA THR A 38 8.51 1.88 -6.63
C THR A 38 7.86 1.83 -5.26
N ALA A 39 7.85 2.94 -4.51
CA ALA A 39 7.17 3.03 -3.22
C ALA A 39 5.69 2.67 -3.36
N TRP A 40 5.01 3.31 -4.32
CA TRP A 40 3.61 3.03 -4.61
C TRP A 40 3.39 1.62 -5.18
N ALA A 41 4.32 1.11 -5.99
CA ALA A 41 4.24 -0.24 -6.52
C ALA A 41 4.24 -1.28 -5.39
N TRP A 42 5.06 -1.10 -4.35
CA TRP A 42 5.06 -1.95 -3.17
C TRP A 42 3.76 -1.83 -2.35
N LEU A 43 3.21 -0.62 -2.20
CA LEU A 43 1.95 -0.40 -1.48
C LEU A 43 0.75 -1.14 -2.10
N ARG A 44 0.78 -1.45 -3.41
CA ARG A 44 -0.26 -2.28 -4.05
C ARG A 44 -0.37 -3.68 -3.48
N TYR A 45 0.72 -4.22 -2.94
CA TYR A 45 0.74 -5.55 -2.34
C TYR A 45 0.43 -5.52 -0.85
N ALA A 46 0.67 -4.37 -0.22
CA ALA A 46 0.48 -4.18 1.21
C ALA A 46 -1.01 -4.15 1.58
N GLU A 47 -1.33 -4.84 2.66
CA GLU A 47 -2.57 -4.67 3.38
C GLU A 47 -2.42 -3.47 4.33
N LEU A 48 -3.11 -2.39 4.01
CA LEU A 48 -3.12 -1.16 4.80
C LEU A 48 -4.24 -1.18 5.86
N PRO A 49 -4.05 -0.57 7.03
CA PRO A 49 -5.13 -0.39 7.98
C PRO A 49 -6.30 0.42 7.39
N ALA A 50 -7.54 0.06 7.77
CA ALA A 50 -8.75 0.73 7.27
C ALA A 50 -8.72 2.25 7.47
N HIS A 51 -8.24 2.73 8.62
CA HIS A 51 -8.15 4.17 8.91
C HIS A 51 -7.12 4.90 8.02
N THR A 52 -6.06 4.22 7.59
CA THR A 52 -5.07 4.74 6.63
C THR A 52 -5.71 4.93 5.27
N LEU A 53 -6.43 3.91 4.79
CA LEU A 53 -7.18 3.96 3.53
C LEU A 53 -8.26 5.05 3.55
N LEU A 54 -8.98 5.20 4.67
CA LEU A 54 -9.95 6.28 4.85
C LEU A 54 -9.28 7.67 4.80
N SER A 55 -8.13 7.83 5.44
CA SER A 55 -7.37 9.08 5.42
C SER A 55 -6.80 9.41 4.04
N MET A 56 -6.40 8.39 3.26
CA MET A 56 -6.01 8.56 1.86
C MET A 56 -7.20 8.97 1.00
N LYS A 57 -8.35 8.31 1.14
CA LYS A 57 -9.59 8.66 0.42
C LYS A 57 -10.00 10.11 0.68
N LYS A 58 -9.95 10.56 1.94
CA LYS A 58 -10.31 11.93 2.32
C LYS A 58 -9.38 12.99 1.71
N ARG A 59 -8.10 12.68 1.52
CA ARG A 59 -7.11 13.62 0.97
C ARG A 59 -7.07 13.62 -0.56
N GLN A 60 -7.13 12.44 -1.17
CA GLN A 60 -6.85 12.24 -2.60
C GLN A 60 -8.08 11.81 -3.42
N GLY A 61 -9.19 11.45 -2.75
CA GLY A 61 -10.39 10.92 -3.38
C GLY A 61 -10.36 9.40 -3.59
N ALA A 62 -11.53 8.84 -3.89
CA ALA A 62 -11.69 7.41 -4.17
C ALA A 62 -11.01 6.98 -5.48
N ASP A 63 -11.02 7.85 -6.49
CA ASP A 63 -10.39 7.58 -7.79
C ASP A 63 -8.88 7.40 -7.67
N PHE A 64 -8.24 8.11 -6.73
CA PHE A 64 -6.82 7.90 -6.44
C PHE A 64 -6.57 6.47 -5.95
N ILE A 65 -7.34 5.98 -4.98
CA ILE A 65 -7.17 4.63 -4.43
C ILE A 65 -7.35 3.57 -5.53
N LYS A 66 -8.38 3.74 -6.39
CA LYS A 66 -8.63 2.85 -7.54
C LYS A 66 -7.48 2.91 -8.56
N LYS A 67 -7.04 4.11 -8.94
CA LYS A 67 -5.93 4.31 -9.89
C LYS A 67 -4.63 3.69 -9.38
N MET A 68 -4.37 3.81 -8.09
CA MET A 68 -3.17 3.27 -7.47
C MET A 68 -3.25 1.76 -7.30
N GLY A 69 -4.43 1.12 -7.41
CA GLY A 69 -4.59 -0.32 -7.28
C GLY A 69 -4.31 -0.83 -5.87
N LEU A 70 -4.64 -0.04 -4.85
CA LEU A 70 -4.43 -0.42 -3.46
C LEU A 70 -5.41 -1.51 -3.04
N ARG A 71 -4.96 -2.38 -2.15
CA ARG A 71 -5.80 -3.37 -1.47
C ARG A 71 -6.77 -2.68 -0.50
N THR A 72 -8.04 -3.02 -0.59
CA THR A 72 -9.15 -2.34 0.12
C THR A 72 -9.90 -3.24 1.10
N GLU A 73 -9.52 -4.51 1.23
CA GLU A 73 -10.24 -5.52 2.00
C GLU A 73 -10.44 -5.11 3.47
N THR A 74 -9.46 -4.47 4.09
CA THR A 74 -9.56 -3.98 5.47
C THR A 74 -10.58 -2.84 5.62
N ALA A 75 -10.63 -1.92 4.65
CA ALA A 75 -11.60 -0.83 4.64
C ALA A 75 -13.01 -1.32 4.28
N GLU A 76 -13.11 -2.29 3.37
CA GLU A 76 -14.38 -2.96 3.05
C GLU A 76 -14.97 -3.68 4.27
N ALA A 77 -14.12 -4.36 5.05
CA ALA A 77 -14.54 -5.01 6.29
C ALA A 77 -15.00 -4.01 7.36
N ALA A 78 -14.35 -2.84 7.45
CA ALA A 78 -14.65 -1.84 8.47
C ALA A 78 -15.82 -0.89 8.11
N TYR A 79 -15.93 -0.51 6.83
CA TYR A 79 -16.83 0.55 6.36
C TYR A 79 -17.86 0.07 5.32
N GLY A 80 -17.79 -1.21 4.92
CA GLY A 80 -18.66 -1.81 3.92
C GLY A 80 -18.08 -1.79 2.50
N LYS A 81 -18.58 -2.66 1.63
CA LYS A 81 -18.06 -2.82 0.25
C LYS A 81 -18.16 -1.55 -0.60
N ASN A 82 -19.11 -0.67 -0.31
CA ASN A 82 -19.33 0.57 -1.05
C ASN A 82 -18.58 1.76 -0.43
N TRP A 83 -17.60 1.54 0.47
CA TRP A 83 -16.93 2.63 1.19
C TRP A 83 -16.20 3.62 0.28
N LEU A 84 -15.78 3.21 -0.92
CA LEU A 84 -15.20 4.11 -1.93
C LEU A 84 -16.24 5.06 -2.55
N GLU A 85 -17.51 4.66 -2.57
CA GLU A 85 -18.63 5.42 -3.16
C GLU A 85 -19.40 6.22 -2.10
N ALA A 86 -19.31 5.81 -0.83
CA ALA A 86 -19.86 6.54 0.29
C ALA A 86 -19.22 7.95 0.39
N TYR A 87 -19.96 8.94 0.89
CA TYR A 87 -19.48 10.32 1.02
C TYR A 87 -18.52 10.48 2.21
#